data_AF-A0A9E3RL29-F1
#
_entry.id   AF-A0A9E3RL29-F1
#
_cell.length_a   1.000
_cell.length_b   1.000
_cell.length_c   1.000
_cell.angle_alpha   90.00
_cell.angle_beta   90.00
_cell.angle_gamma   90.00
#
_symmetry.space_group_name_H-M   'P 1'
#
loop_
_entity.id
_entity.type
_entity.pdbx_description
1 polymer ?
#
loop_
_entity_poly.entity_id
_entity_poly.type
_entity_poly.pdbx_seq_one_letter_code
_entity_poly.pdbx_strand_id
1 'polypeptide(L)'
;MCETVAADFLVVPTTRFRVLFTFIVMSHISRRVIHFNVTDHPTAAWTAQQVREALTCESAPRFLIWGKGLPFSSVFSVVVEAMGIEEAITARRCPWQNGYLEHLNGSIRRECLDHVQGL
;
A
#
# COMPACT_ATOMS: atom_id res chain seq x y z
N MET A 1 13.71 3.00 -14.49
CA MET A 1 12.93 3.63 -13.40
C MET A 1 11.47 3.22 -13.55
N CYS A 2 10.78 2.94 -12.44
CA CYS A 2 9.34 2.72 -12.48
C CYS A 2 8.67 4.09 -12.52
N GLU A 3 7.95 4.41 -13.59
CA GLU A 3 7.34 5.73 -13.76
C GLU A 3 6.16 5.94 -12.81
N THR A 4 5.42 4.86 -12.53
CA THR A 4 4.23 4.89 -11.69
C THR A 4 4.21 3.65 -10.79
N VAL A 5 3.98 3.87 -9.51
CA VAL A 5 3.72 2.80 -8.54
C VAL A 5 2.35 3.02 -7.90
N ALA A 6 1.80 1.95 -7.34
CA ALA A 6 0.60 1.97 -6.54
C ALA A 6 0.91 1.52 -5.13
N ALA A 7 0.24 2.09 -4.13
CA ALA A 7 0.32 1.66 -2.74
C ALA A 7 -1.05 1.50 -2.10
N ASP A 8 -1.18 0.56 -1.17
CA ASP A 8 -2.39 0.34 -0.39
C ASP A 8 -2.11 -0.39 0.93
N PHE A 9 -3.11 -0.42 1.81
CA PHE A 9 -3.13 -1.24 3.02
C PHE A 9 -4.12 -2.38 2.88
N LEU A 10 -3.63 -3.60 3.13
CA LEU A 10 -4.46 -4.79 3.31
C LEU A 10 -4.60 -5.09 4.80
N VAL A 11 -5.85 -5.11 5.29
CA VAL A 11 -6.18 -5.55 6.65
C VAL A 11 -6.35 -7.06 6.68
N VAL A 12 -5.63 -7.73 7.59
CA VAL A 12 -5.60 -9.19 7.74
C VAL A 12 -5.97 -9.58 9.17
N PRO A 13 -7.21 -10.05 9.41
CA PRO A 13 -7.57 -10.67 10.68
C PRO A 13 -6.87 -12.03 10.85
N THR A 14 -6.35 -12.28 12.04
CA THR A 14 -5.68 -13.52 12.42
C THR A 14 -6.60 -14.42 13.25
N THR A 15 -6.28 -15.72 13.32
CA THR A 15 -7.02 -16.70 14.13
C THR A 15 -7.02 -16.41 15.64
N ARG A 16 -6.09 -15.58 16.12
CA ARG A 16 -6.02 -15.13 17.52
C ARG A 16 -6.70 -13.78 17.75
N PHE A 17 -7.62 -13.38 16.86
CA PHE A 17 -8.35 -12.10 16.90
C PHE A 17 -7.44 -10.85 16.91
N ARG A 18 -6.20 -10.97 16.43
CA ARG A 18 -5.35 -9.80 16.14
C ARG A 18 -5.59 -9.32 14.73
N VAL A 19 -5.47 -8.01 14.52
CA VAL A 19 -5.54 -7.39 13.20
C VAL A 19 -4.13 -7.01 12.78
N LEU A 20 -3.69 -7.53 11.64
CA LEU A 20 -2.45 -7.12 10.99
C LEU A 20 -2.77 -6.17 9.84
N PHE A 21 -1.88 -5.20 9.64
CA PHE A 21 -1.92 -4.25 8.55
C PHE A 21 -0.71 -4.52 7.66
N THR A 22 -0.98 -4.88 6.42
CA THR A 22 0.03 -5.13 5.40
C THR A 22 0.08 -3.93 4.47
N PHE A 23 1.18 -3.19 4.51
CA PHE A 23 1.46 -2.15 3.52
C PHE A 23 2.05 -2.79 2.27
N ILE A 24 1.52 -2.48 1.09
CA ILE A 24 1.97 -3.06 -0.18
C ILE A 24 2.25 -1.94 -1.17
N VAL A 25 3.38 -2.03 -1.87
CA VAL A 25 3.72 -1.17 -3.00
C VAL A 25 3.97 -2.03 -4.22
N MET A 26 3.36 -1.66 -5.34
CA MET A 26 3.42 -2.39 -6.60
C MET A 26 3.85 -1.46 -7.73
N SER A 27 4.76 -1.93 -8.59
CA SER A 27 5.06 -1.30 -9.88
C SER A 27 3.86 -1.43 -10.82
N HIS A 28 3.38 -0.30 -11.36
CA HIS A 28 2.20 -0.28 -12.23
C HIS A 28 2.47 -0.97 -13.59
N ILE A 29 3.68 -0.81 -14.14
CA ILE A 29 4.05 -1.38 -15.45
C ILE A 29 4.26 -2.89 -15.34
N SER A 30 5.08 -3.33 -14.39
CA SER A 30 5.44 -4.75 -14.27
C SER A 30 4.44 -5.57 -13.46
N ARG A 31 3.49 -4.91 -12.78
CA ARG A 31 2.54 -5.52 -11.84
C ARG A 31 3.21 -6.38 -10.76
N ARG A 32 4.46 -6.05 -10.43
CA ARG A 32 5.24 -6.75 -9.40
C ARG A 32 5.14 -5.97 -8.10
N VAL A 33 4.91 -6.68 -7.00
CA VAL A 33 5.12 -6.14 -5.66
C VAL A 33 6.60 -5.81 -5.52
N ILE A 34 6.90 -4.56 -5.23
CA ILE A 34 8.28 -4.05 -5.07
C ILE A 34 8.64 -3.84 -3.61
N HIS A 35 7.64 -3.65 -2.74
CA HIS A 35 7.82 -3.55 -1.30
C HIS A 35 6.56 -4.05 -0.60
N PHE A 36 6.73 -4.71 0.53
CA PHE A 36 5.64 -4.93 1.47
C PHE A 36 6.17 -5.05 2.89
N ASN A 37 5.35 -4.71 3.88
CA ASN A 37 5.68 -4.93 5.28
C ASN A 37 4.40 -5.06 6.12
N VAL A 38 4.51 -5.71 7.28
CA VAL A 38 3.37 -6.08 8.12
C VAL A 38 3.58 -5.57 9.54
N THR A 39 2.52 -5.03 10.14
CA THR A 39 2.51 -4.60 11.54
C THR A 39 1.13 -4.79 12.16
N ASP A 40 1.06 -5.07 13.46
CA ASP A 40 -0.19 -4.98 14.24
C ASP A 40 -0.46 -3.56 14.76
N HIS A 41 0.51 -2.65 14.63
CA HIS A 41 0.42 -1.26 15.08
C HIS A 41 0.92 -0.30 13.99
N PRO A 42 0.12 -0.04 12.94
CA PRO A 42 0.49 0.94 11.93
C PRO A 42 0.42 2.31 12.61
N THR A 43 1.56 2.96 12.79
CA THR A 43 1.62 4.34 13.27
C THR A 43 2.03 5.24 12.12
N ALA A 44 1.79 6.55 12.22
CA ALA A 44 2.21 7.48 11.19
C ALA A 44 3.73 7.43 10.95
N ALA A 45 4.52 7.29 12.02
CA ALA A 45 5.97 7.13 11.95
C ALA A 45 6.38 5.84 11.23
N TRP A 46 5.70 4.73 11.51
CA TRP A 46 5.94 3.47 10.82
C TRP A 46 5.58 3.57 9.33
N THR A 47 4.42 4.13 9.00
CA THR A 47 3.99 4.33 7.60
C THR A 47 4.96 5.21 6.84
N ALA A 48 5.41 6.32 7.43
CA ALA A 48 6.43 7.19 6.85
C ALA A 48 7.73 6.44 6.55
N GLN A 49 8.13 5.53 7.45
CA GLN A 49 9.32 4.70 7.26
C GLN A 49 9.13 3.72 6.09
N GLN A 50 7.94 3.11 5.97
CA GLN A 50 7.65 2.20 4.86
C GLN A 50 7.66 2.90 3.50
N VAL A 51 7.23 4.16 3.43
CA VAL A 51 7.33 4.97 2.21
C VAL A 51 8.79 5.21 1.84
N ARG A 52 9.62 5.62 2.81
CA ARG A 52 11.05 5.86 2.57
C ARG A 52 11.79 4.61 2.12
N GLU A 53 11.47 3.46 2.71
CA GLU A 53 12.05 2.16 2.36
C GLU A 53 11.60 1.71 0.96
N ALA A 54 10.31 1.89 0.64
CA ALA A 54 9.77 1.47 -0.65
C ALA A 54 10.20 2.36 -1.82
N LEU A 55 10.32 3.67 -1.60
CA LEU A 55 10.44 4.69 -2.65
C LEU A 55 11.78 5.43 -2.64
N THR A 56 12.90 4.73 -2.43
CA THR A 56 14.24 5.35 -2.30
C THR A 56 14.52 6.47 -3.33
N CYS A 57 15.17 7.57 -2.94
CA CYS A 57 15.37 8.74 -3.80
C CYS A 57 16.08 8.43 -5.13
N GLU A 58 16.97 7.44 -5.17
CA GLU A 58 17.69 7.02 -6.39
C GLU A 58 16.79 6.29 -7.41
N SER A 59 15.67 5.72 -6.94
CA SER A 59 14.72 4.97 -7.77
C SER A 59 13.27 5.43 -7.57
N ALA A 60 13.10 6.66 -7.07
CA ALA A 60 11.80 7.23 -6.77
C ALA A 60 10.94 7.31 -8.06
N PRO A 61 9.69 6.87 -8.00
CA PRO A 61 8.79 6.95 -9.14
C PRO A 61 8.33 8.39 -9.39
N ARG A 62 7.91 8.69 -10.62
CA ARG A 62 7.29 9.99 -10.93
C ARG A 62 5.92 10.11 -10.27
N PHE A 63 5.12 9.04 -10.33
CA PHE A 63 3.76 9.02 -9.80
C PHE A 63 3.53 7.93 -8.77
N LEU A 64 2.74 8.26 -7.74
CA LEU A 64 2.25 7.33 -6.74
C LEU A 64 0.72 7.34 -6.67
N ILE A 65 0.10 6.23 -7.05
CA ILE A 65 -1.34 6.00 -6.93
C ILE A 65 -1.63 5.43 -5.54
N TRP A 66 -2.47 6.09 -4.75
CA TRP A 66 -2.85 5.57 -3.44
C TRP A 66 -4.19 6.14 -2.93
N GLY A 67 -4.77 5.50 -1.92
CA GLY A 67 -6.16 5.74 -1.50
C GLY A 67 -6.37 6.89 -0.50
N LYS A 68 -7.35 7.78 -0.78
CA LYS A 68 -7.77 8.90 0.11
C LYS A 68 -8.34 8.49 1.49
N GLY A 69 -8.50 7.20 1.75
CA GLY A 69 -9.06 6.67 3.00
C GLY A 69 -8.08 5.87 3.85
N LEU A 70 -6.80 5.85 3.46
CA LEU A 70 -5.81 5.03 4.15
C LEU A 70 -5.41 5.63 5.50
N PRO A 71 -5.10 4.79 6.50
CA PRO A 71 -4.56 5.26 7.77
C PRO A 71 -3.33 6.15 7.53
N PHE A 72 -3.23 7.26 8.26
CA PHE A 72 -2.07 8.16 8.25
C PHE A 72 -1.82 8.87 6.91
N SER A 73 -2.88 9.08 6.12
CA SER A 73 -2.81 9.74 4.82
C SER A 73 -2.08 11.10 4.85
N SER A 74 -2.31 11.93 5.86
CA SER A 74 -1.61 13.22 5.99
C SER A 74 -0.10 13.09 6.10
N VAL A 75 0.41 12.12 6.88
CA VAL A 75 1.84 11.91 7.05
C VAL A 75 2.46 11.26 5.82
N PHE A 76 1.71 10.38 5.15
CA PHE A 76 2.11 9.79 3.89
C PHE A 76 2.36 10.87 2.84
N SER A 77 1.40 11.77 2.61
CA SER A 77 1.55 12.86 1.62
C SER A 77 2.77 13.75 1.89
N VAL A 78 3.01 14.13 3.15
CA VAL A 78 4.17 14.97 3.51
C VAL A 78 5.49 14.29 3.13
N VAL A 79 5.62 12.97 3.35
CA VAL A 79 6.84 12.24 3.02
C VAL A 79 6.99 12.10 1.50
N VAL A 80 5.92 11.79 0.79
CA VAL A 80 5.92 11.62 -0.67
C VAL A 80 6.24 12.94 -1.37
N GLU A 81 5.65 14.04 -0.93
CA GLU A 81 5.94 15.40 -1.41
C GLU A 81 7.41 15.77 -1.16
N ALA A 82 7.94 15.50 0.04
CA ALA A 82 9.36 15.75 0.36
C ALA A 82 10.33 14.92 -0.50
N MET A 83 9.86 13.80 -1.08
CA MET A 83 10.64 12.95 -1.99
C MET A 83 10.49 13.36 -3.46
N GLY A 84 9.70 14.40 -3.76
CA GLY A 84 9.48 14.92 -5.12
C GLY A 84 8.61 14.02 -6.00
N ILE A 85 7.76 13.19 -5.38
CA ILE A 85 6.89 12.25 -6.07
C ILE A 85 5.50 12.86 -6.23
N GLU A 86 4.91 12.78 -7.42
CA GLU A 86 3.56 13.29 -7.68
C GLU A 86 2.49 12.32 -7.19
N GLU A 87 1.61 12.79 -6.32
CA GLU A 87 0.51 11.98 -5.77
C GLU A 87 -0.71 11.93 -6.70
N ALA A 88 -1.11 10.73 -7.08
CA ALA A 88 -2.38 10.44 -7.74
C ALA A 88 -3.37 9.82 -6.72
N ILE A 89 -3.97 10.67 -5.90
CA ILE A 89 -4.91 10.24 -4.84
C ILE A 89 -6.21 9.74 -5.47
N THR A 90 -6.60 8.49 -5.16
CA THR A 90 -7.87 7.95 -5.66
C THR A 90 -9.07 8.67 -5.05
N ALA A 91 -10.10 8.87 -5.85
CA ALA A 91 -11.38 9.37 -5.38
C ALA A 91 -12.00 8.40 -4.38
N ARG A 92 -12.74 8.96 -3.42
CA ARG A 92 -13.36 8.19 -2.35
C ARG A 92 -14.33 7.17 -2.96
N ARG A 93 -14.21 5.90 -2.56
CA ARG A 93 -15.02 4.76 -3.07
C ARG A 93 -14.82 4.49 -4.56
N CYS A 94 -13.65 4.82 -5.10
CA CYS A 94 -13.28 4.54 -6.49
C CYS A 94 -12.12 3.52 -6.58
N PRO A 95 -12.32 2.26 -6.13
CA PRO A 95 -11.25 1.26 -6.08
C PRO A 95 -10.67 0.93 -7.47
N TRP A 96 -11.45 1.13 -8.54
CA TRP A 96 -10.97 0.94 -9.92
C TRP A 96 -9.80 1.84 -10.30
N GLN A 97 -9.61 2.98 -9.62
CA GLN A 97 -8.47 3.87 -9.86
C GLN A 97 -7.15 3.30 -9.31
N ASN A 98 -7.21 2.29 -8.42
CA ASN A 98 -6.07 1.48 -7.98
C ASN A 98 -6.26 -0.01 -8.36
N GLY A 99 -6.89 -0.25 -9.52
CA GLY A 99 -7.46 -1.55 -9.86
C GLY A 99 -6.49 -2.73 -9.84
N TYR A 100 -5.21 -2.54 -10.20
CA TYR A 100 -4.23 -3.64 -10.16
C TYR A 100 -3.90 -4.06 -8.74
N LEU A 101 -3.71 -3.10 -7.83
CA LEU A 101 -3.35 -3.40 -6.46
C LEU A 101 -4.57 -3.92 -5.69
N GLU A 102 -5.75 -3.35 -5.94
CA GLU A 102 -7.02 -3.88 -5.41
C GLU A 102 -7.29 -5.32 -5.89
N HIS A 103 -6.98 -5.62 -7.15
CA HIS A 103 -7.10 -6.99 -7.66
C HIS A 103 -6.12 -7.94 -6.96
N LEU A 104 -4.86 -7.54 -6.77
CA LEU A 104 -3.89 -8.29 -5.99
C LEU A 104 -4.39 -8.53 -4.56
N ASN A 105 -4.85 -7.48 -3.87
CA ASN A 105 -5.38 -7.57 -2.51
C ASN A 105 -6.54 -8.57 -2.44
N GLY A 106 -7.43 -8.54 -3.43
CA GLY A 106 -8.51 -9.52 -3.56
C GLY A 106 -8.00 -10.95 -3.76
N SER A 107 -6.96 -11.17 -4.56
CA SER A 107 -6.35 -12.50 -4.74
C SER A 107 -5.65 -12.99 -3.48
N ILE A 108 -4.87 -12.15 -2.80
CA ILE A 108 -4.22 -12.50 -1.52
C ILE A 108 -5.30 -12.94 -0.51
N ARG A 109 -6.41 -12.21 -0.41
CA ARG A 109 -7.54 -12.59 0.46
C ARG A 109 -8.07 -13.98 0.10
N ARG A 110 -8.54 -14.14 -1.14
CA ARG A 110 -9.22 -15.37 -1.59
C ARG A 110 -8.33 -16.60 -1.59
N GLU A 111 -7.07 -16.45 -1.97
CA GLU A 111 -6.17 -17.59 -2.23
C GLU A 111 -5.31 -17.94 -1.01
N CYS A 112 -5.05 -16.99 -0.10
CA CYS A 112 -4.14 -17.21 1.02
C CYS A 112 -4.79 -17.02 2.39
N LEU A 113 -5.76 -16.11 2.55
CA LEU A 113 -6.22 -15.68 3.88
C LEU A 113 -7.61 -16.23 4.24
N ASP A 114 -8.52 -16.34 3.28
CA ASP A 114 -9.89 -16.80 3.52
C ASP A 114 -9.92 -18.26 4.03
N HIS A 115 -8.92 -19.06 3.68
CA HIS A 115 -8.77 -20.45 4.17
C HIS A 115 -8.27 -20.56 5.60
N VAL A 116 -7.61 -19.51 6.13
CA VAL A 116 -7.00 -19.52 7.48
C VAL A 116 -8.01 -19.09 8.55
N GLN A 117 -9.08 -18.40 8.15
CA GLN A 117 -10.16 -17.95 9.04
C GLN A 117 -11.28 -18.99 9.23
N GLY A 118 -11.13 -20.20 8.65
CA GLY A 118 -12.10 -21.29 8.72
C GLY A 118 -11.95 -22.22 9.94
N LEU A 119 -11.73 -21.68 11.15
CA LEU A 119 -11.86 -22.39 12.43
C LEU A 119 -12.80 -21.63 13.36
#